data_AF-A0A1I3ZVU5-F1
#
_entry.id   AF-A0A1I3ZVU5-F1
#
_cell.length_a   1.000
_cell.length_b   1.000
_cell.length_c   1.000
_cell.angle_alpha   90.00
_cell.angle_beta   90.00
_cell.angle_gamma   90.00
#
_symmetry.space_group_name_H-M   'P 1'
#
loop_
_entity.id
_entity.type
_entity.pdbx_description
1 polymer ?
#
loop_
_entity_poly.entity_id
_entity_poly.type
_entity_poly.pdbx_seq_one_letter_code
_entity_poly.pdbx_strand_id
1 'polypeptide(L)'
;MSLAMTTGRCWQGLAASVPGYAPSPDDRTVLVGGHQLDEAERRLLDGPGPTWLTVADVRAGRAGSVLDRVLAHADAVHVHVDLDVHDTSLPPANSYAAPGGLTPGDVRATVLDAVTRLPLASATVASWDPTHDVDDRMRDAALGLLELLGTPAPAL
;
A
#
# COMPACT_ATOMS: atom_id res chain seq x y z
N MET A 1 -9.03 6.90 -5.95
CA MET A 1 -9.50 7.99 -5.03
C MET A 1 -9.58 7.60 -3.54
N SER A 2 -9.54 6.31 -3.16
CA SER A 2 -9.66 5.87 -1.75
C SER A 2 -8.66 6.58 -0.82
N LEU A 3 -7.37 6.61 -1.16
CA LEU A 3 -6.34 7.30 -0.37
C LEU A 3 -6.62 8.80 -0.19
N ALA A 4 -7.10 9.47 -1.24
CA ALA A 4 -7.48 10.88 -1.18
C ALA A 4 -8.72 11.10 -0.31
N MET A 5 -9.66 10.14 -0.25
CA MET A 5 -10.77 10.19 0.70
C MET A 5 -10.26 10.02 2.12
N THR A 6 -9.46 8.98 2.40
CA THR A 6 -8.91 8.68 3.73
C THR A 6 -8.08 9.81 4.32
N THR A 7 -7.37 10.57 3.48
CA THR A 7 -6.57 11.72 3.92
C THR A 7 -7.33 13.05 3.83
N GLY A 8 -8.65 13.02 3.64
CA GLY A 8 -9.51 14.22 3.68
C GLY A 8 -9.39 15.17 2.49
N ARG A 9 -8.90 14.72 1.34
CA ARG A 9 -8.65 15.54 0.14
C ARG A 9 -9.79 15.54 -0.88
N CYS A 10 -10.69 14.57 -0.84
CA CYS A 10 -11.82 14.50 -1.76
C CYS A 10 -13.06 13.86 -1.12
N TRP A 11 -14.22 14.08 -1.72
CA TRP A 11 -15.51 13.55 -1.24
C TRP A 11 -15.77 13.81 0.26
N GLN A 12 -15.27 14.95 0.78
CA GLN A 12 -15.23 15.25 2.21
C GLN A 12 -16.60 15.18 2.89
N GLY A 13 -17.65 15.66 2.22
CA GLY A 13 -19.02 15.59 2.74
C GLY A 13 -19.53 14.15 2.87
N LEU A 14 -19.18 13.27 1.91
CA LEU A 14 -19.52 11.85 1.99
C LEU A 14 -18.68 11.14 3.04
N ALA A 15 -17.37 11.40 3.10
CA ALA A 15 -16.49 10.81 4.11
C ALA A 15 -16.93 11.20 5.54
N ALA A 16 -17.35 12.46 5.75
CA ALA A 16 -17.88 12.94 7.02
C ALA A 16 -19.19 12.25 7.46
N SER A 17 -19.90 11.57 6.55
CA SER A 17 -21.08 10.77 6.89
C SER A 17 -20.75 9.42 7.53
N VAL A 18 -19.50 8.97 7.41
CA VAL A 18 -19.03 7.71 8.02
C VAL A 18 -18.80 7.96 9.52
N PRO A 19 -19.51 7.25 10.43
CA PRO A 19 -19.33 7.44 11.87
C PRO A 19 -17.88 7.22 12.31
N GLY A 20 -17.34 8.19 13.06
CA GLY A 20 -15.97 8.11 13.57
C GLY A 20 -14.88 8.42 12.54
N TYR A 21 -15.23 8.83 11.32
CA TYR A 21 -14.26 9.25 10.33
C TYR A 21 -13.50 10.50 10.79
N ALA A 22 -12.17 10.39 10.78
CA ALA A 22 -11.24 11.49 10.87
C ALA A 22 -10.18 11.30 9.77
N PRO A 23 -9.81 12.35 9.02
CA PRO A 23 -8.76 12.25 8.01
C PRO A 23 -7.45 11.72 8.61
N SER A 24 -6.82 10.76 7.95
CA SER A 24 -5.48 10.30 8.30
C SER A 24 -4.47 11.42 8.02
N PRO A 25 -3.65 11.81 9.01
CA PRO A 25 -2.55 12.76 8.81
C PRO A 25 -1.52 12.27 7.79
N ASP A 26 -0.94 13.19 7.02
CA ASP A 26 0.08 12.88 6.01
C ASP A 26 1.36 12.30 6.62
N ASP A 27 1.74 12.78 7.81
CA ASP A 27 2.90 12.30 8.57
C ASP A 27 2.74 10.87 9.11
N ARG A 28 1.54 10.29 8.98
CA ARG A 28 1.19 8.91 9.33
C ARG A 28 0.80 8.06 8.12
N THR A 29 0.96 8.59 6.90
CA THR A 29 0.49 7.95 5.68
C THR A 29 1.61 7.83 4.65
N VAL A 30 1.81 6.61 4.12
CA VAL A 30 2.78 6.34 3.04
C VAL A 30 2.07 5.64 1.89
N LEU A 31 2.25 6.16 0.67
CA LEU A 31 1.97 5.44 -0.56
C LEU A 31 3.25 4.74 -1.04
N VAL A 32 3.18 3.45 -1.33
CA VAL A 32 4.34 2.68 -1.80
C VAL A 32 4.07 2.09 -3.17
N GLY A 33 5.03 2.20 -4.09
CA GLY A 33 5.01 1.50 -5.37
C GLY A 33 4.02 2.03 -6.41
N GLY A 34 3.23 3.07 -6.08
CA GLY A 34 2.35 3.73 -7.05
C GLY A 34 3.15 4.19 -8.28
N HIS A 35 2.88 3.61 -9.44
CA HIS A 35 3.68 3.79 -10.65
C HIS A 35 2.86 4.22 -11.88
N GLN A 36 1.53 3.98 -11.87
CA GLN A 36 0.61 4.47 -12.89
C GLN A 36 -0.19 5.68 -12.38
N LEU A 37 0.51 6.80 -12.20
CA LEU A 37 -0.07 8.04 -11.66
C LEU A 37 -0.35 9.04 -12.78
N ASP A 38 -1.51 9.68 -12.75
CA ASP A 38 -1.78 10.83 -13.61
C ASP A 38 -1.01 12.09 -13.16
N GLU A 39 -1.05 13.15 -13.98
CA GLU A 39 -0.33 14.39 -13.71
C GLU A 39 -0.83 15.10 -12.43
N ALA A 40 -2.12 15.03 -12.12
CA ALA A 40 -2.69 15.63 -10.92
C ALA A 40 -2.29 14.87 -9.66
N GLU A 41 -2.34 13.53 -9.69
CA GLU A 41 -1.87 12.66 -8.62
C GLU A 41 -0.39 12.89 -8.33
N ARG A 42 0.42 12.98 -9.38
CA ARG A 42 1.86 13.27 -9.25
C ARG A 42 2.12 14.62 -8.59
N ARG A 43 1.44 15.68 -9.03
CA ARG A 43 1.56 17.00 -8.40
C ARG A 43 1.18 17.00 -6.91
N LEU A 44 0.21 16.18 -6.52
CA LEU A 44 -0.18 16.06 -5.12
C LEU A 44 0.89 15.35 -4.28
N LEU A 45 1.50 14.30 -4.82
CA LEU A 45 2.54 13.53 -4.13
C LEU A 45 3.91 14.24 -4.12
N ASP A 46 4.19 15.08 -5.12
CA ASP A 46 5.38 15.94 -5.14
C ASP A 46 5.23 17.18 -4.23
N GLY A 47 4.01 17.46 -3.75
CA GLY A 47 3.64 18.61 -2.93
C GLY A 47 3.45 18.28 -1.44
N PRO A 48 2.69 19.09 -0.69
CA PRO A 48 2.31 18.80 0.69
C PRO A 48 1.29 17.65 0.71
N GLY A 49 1.80 16.43 0.77
CA GLY A 49 1.05 15.19 0.68
C GLY A 49 1.59 14.09 1.60
N PRO A 50 0.91 12.93 1.63
CA PRO A 50 1.47 11.73 2.24
C PRO A 50 2.80 11.39 1.59
N THR A 51 3.68 10.74 2.34
CA THR A 51 4.99 10.35 1.80
C THR A 51 4.78 9.33 0.67
N TRP A 52 5.49 9.50 -0.44
CA TRP A 52 5.45 8.58 -1.57
C TRP A 52 6.80 7.88 -1.76
N LEU A 53 6.81 6.56 -1.61
CA LEU A 53 7.94 5.69 -1.95
C LEU A 53 7.73 5.13 -3.35
N THR A 54 8.55 5.58 -4.30
CA THR A 54 8.50 5.08 -5.68
C THR A 54 9.01 3.64 -5.76
N VAL A 55 8.74 2.98 -6.89
CA VAL A 55 9.34 1.66 -7.21
C VAL A 55 10.88 1.70 -7.12
N ALA A 56 11.49 2.80 -7.55
CA ALA A 56 12.94 2.99 -7.47
C ALA A 56 13.44 3.16 -6.02
N ASP A 57 12.64 3.78 -5.14
CA ASP A 57 12.98 3.90 -3.71
C ASP A 57 12.96 2.55 -3.01
N VAL A 58 11.93 1.75 -3.29
CA VAL A 58 11.79 0.39 -2.72
C VAL A 58 12.97 -0.48 -3.15
N ARG A 59 13.27 -0.54 -4.46
CA ARG A 59 14.38 -1.34 -5.00
C ARG A 59 15.76 -0.89 -4.51
N ALA A 60 15.90 0.38 -4.17
CA ALA A 60 17.13 0.92 -3.60
C ALA A 60 17.24 0.76 -2.08
N GLY A 61 16.30 0.07 -1.44
CA GLY A 61 16.31 -0.18 0.01
C GLY A 61 16.00 1.07 0.85
N ARG A 62 15.33 2.08 0.28
CA ARG A 62 15.00 3.34 1.00
C ARG A 62 13.71 3.27 1.80
N ALA A 63 12.95 2.18 1.70
CA ALA A 63 11.67 2.04 2.39
C ALA A 63 11.81 2.11 3.92
N GLY A 64 12.80 1.43 4.50
CA GLY A 64 12.93 1.30 5.95
C GLY A 64 13.03 2.63 6.70
N SER A 65 13.89 3.55 6.26
CA SER A 65 14.06 4.85 6.95
C SER A 65 12.85 5.78 6.81
N VAL A 66 12.07 5.62 5.74
CA VAL A 66 10.81 6.33 5.55
C VAL A 66 9.74 5.73 6.45
N LEU A 67 9.64 4.40 6.51
CA LEU A 67 8.75 3.70 7.43
C LEU A 67 9.08 4.10 8.87
N ASP A 68 10.33 4.08 9.30
CA ASP A 68 10.74 4.50 10.66
C ASP A 68 10.20 5.89 11.03
N ARG A 69 10.29 6.85 10.09
CA ARG A 69 9.81 8.22 10.32
C ARG A 69 8.30 8.29 10.48
N VAL A 70 7.55 7.61 9.62
CA VAL A 70 6.09 7.63 9.68
C VAL A 70 5.57 6.86 10.90
N LEU A 71 6.21 5.72 11.20
CA LEU A 71 5.84 4.86 12.30
C LEU A 71 6.18 5.47 13.67
N ALA A 72 7.13 6.42 13.74
CA ALA A 72 7.40 7.18 14.96
C ALA A 72 6.19 7.97 15.50
N HIS A 73 5.15 8.15 14.69
CA HIS A 73 3.91 8.85 15.06
C HIS A 73 2.70 7.92 15.20
N ALA A 74 2.90 6.60 15.22
CA ALA A 74 1.83 5.60 15.28
C ALA A 74 2.13 4.49 16.28
N ASP A 75 1.08 3.89 16.85
CA ASP A 75 1.18 2.75 17.78
C ASP A 75 0.92 1.40 17.09
N ALA A 76 0.36 1.42 15.89
CA ALA A 76 0.03 0.25 15.08
C ALA A 76 -0.08 0.64 13.60
N VAL A 77 -0.05 -0.35 12.71
CA VAL A 77 -0.18 -0.16 11.26
C VAL A 77 -1.47 -0.74 10.69
N HIS A 78 -2.03 -0.03 9.72
CA HIS A 78 -2.93 -0.61 8.73
C HIS A 78 -2.15 -0.82 7.42
N VAL A 79 -2.20 -2.04 6.88
CA VAL A 79 -1.55 -2.35 5.59
C VAL A 79 -2.62 -2.55 4.51
N HIS A 80 -2.62 -1.70 3.50
CA HIS A 80 -3.46 -1.84 2.31
C HIS A 80 -2.58 -2.19 1.11
N VAL A 81 -2.77 -3.39 0.55
CA VAL A 81 -2.11 -3.80 -0.70
C VAL A 81 -3.18 -3.85 -1.80
N ASP A 82 -3.15 -2.87 -2.71
CA ASP A 82 -3.78 -3.03 -4.01
C ASP A 82 -2.87 -3.92 -4.87
N LEU A 83 -3.40 -5.02 -5.39
CA LEU A 83 -2.58 -6.01 -6.09
C LEU A 83 -2.06 -5.50 -7.43
N ASP A 84 -2.63 -4.43 -7.99
CA ASP A 84 -2.10 -3.78 -9.20
C ASP A 84 -0.78 -3.02 -8.98
N VAL A 85 -0.27 -2.96 -7.74
CA VAL A 85 1.09 -2.49 -7.45
C VAL A 85 2.17 -3.40 -8.07
N HIS A 86 1.82 -4.66 -8.35
CA HIS A 86 2.73 -5.62 -8.93
C HIS A 86 3.03 -5.32 -10.40
N ASP A 87 4.27 -5.58 -10.79
CA ASP A 87 4.68 -5.53 -12.19
C ASP A 87 4.01 -6.64 -13.01
N THR A 88 3.73 -6.35 -14.28
CA THR A 88 3.11 -7.28 -15.24
C THR A 88 3.98 -8.48 -15.63
N SER A 89 5.19 -8.64 -15.06
CA SER A 89 5.92 -9.92 -15.03
C SER A 89 5.24 -10.99 -14.17
N LEU A 90 4.36 -10.58 -13.24
CA LEU A 90 3.30 -11.42 -12.67
C LEU A 90 2.02 -11.23 -13.51
N PRO A 91 1.15 -12.25 -13.65
CA PRO A 91 -0.14 -12.07 -14.30
C PRO A 91 -0.90 -10.87 -13.69
N PRO A 92 -1.56 -10.05 -14.53
CA PRO A 92 -2.26 -8.85 -14.06
C PRO A 92 -3.24 -9.15 -12.93
N ALA A 93 -3.26 -8.30 -11.90
CA ALA A 93 -4.23 -8.44 -10.82
C ALA A 93 -5.65 -8.11 -11.27
N ASN A 94 -5.78 -7.17 -12.19
CA ASN A 94 -7.02 -6.64 -12.73
C ASN A 94 -6.72 -5.81 -14.00
N SER A 95 -7.74 -5.17 -14.57
CA SER A 95 -7.64 -4.36 -15.78
C SER A 95 -6.84 -3.04 -15.65
N TYR A 96 -6.44 -2.65 -14.45
CA TYR A 96 -5.65 -1.44 -14.15
C TYR A 96 -4.15 -1.73 -13.96
N ALA A 97 -3.74 -3.00 -13.96
CA ALA A 97 -2.33 -3.35 -13.83
C ALA A 97 -1.50 -2.77 -14.99
N ALA A 98 -0.31 -2.29 -14.66
CA ALA A 98 0.62 -1.67 -15.62
C ALA A 98 2.05 -2.16 -15.45
N PRO A 99 2.87 -2.10 -16.51
CA PRO A 99 4.29 -2.42 -16.42
C PRO A 99 5.03 -1.39 -15.57
N GLY A 100 6.12 -1.82 -14.94
CA GLY A 100 6.99 -0.97 -14.13
C GLY A 100 6.70 -1.01 -12.62
N GLY A 101 5.82 -1.92 -12.19
CA GLY A 101 5.47 -2.13 -10.78
C GLY A 101 6.54 -2.84 -9.95
N LEU A 102 6.15 -3.25 -8.75
CA LEU A 102 6.99 -3.99 -7.81
C LEU A 102 6.97 -5.49 -8.11
N THR A 103 8.06 -6.20 -7.81
CA THR A 103 8.02 -7.67 -7.83
C THR A 103 7.26 -8.20 -6.61
N PRO A 104 6.76 -9.45 -6.63
CA PRO A 104 6.14 -10.06 -5.44
C PRO A 104 7.08 -10.07 -4.23
N GLY A 105 8.39 -10.24 -4.46
CA GLY A 105 9.41 -10.17 -3.42
C GLY A 105 9.53 -8.77 -2.81
N ASP A 106 9.51 -7.72 -3.63
CA ASP A 106 9.57 -6.32 -3.16
C ASP A 106 8.37 -5.98 -2.27
N VAL A 107 7.15 -6.36 -2.71
CA VAL A 107 5.91 -6.13 -1.96
C VAL A 107 5.96 -6.89 -0.63
N ARG A 108 6.28 -8.19 -0.66
CA ARG A 108 6.36 -9.03 0.54
C ARG A 108 7.39 -8.50 1.53
N ALA A 109 8.57 -8.09 1.06
CA ALA A 109 9.61 -7.53 1.91
C ALA A 109 9.16 -6.21 2.56
N THR A 110 8.52 -5.32 1.79
CA THR A 110 8.00 -4.05 2.30
C THR A 110 6.93 -4.26 3.36
N VAL A 111 5.98 -5.17 3.13
CA VAL A 111 4.94 -5.52 4.10
C VAL A 111 5.55 -6.09 5.38
N LEU A 112 6.50 -7.02 5.26
CA LEU A 112 7.22 -7.58 6.40
C LEU A 112 7.96 -6.50 7.19
N ASP A 113 8.61 -5.55 6.51
CA ASP A 113 9.34 -4.44 7.12
C ASP A 113 8.41 -3.55 7.97
N ALA A 114 7.19 -3.28 7.49
CA ALA A 114 6.19 -2.52 8.23
C ALA A 114 5.67 -3.27 9.47
N VAL A 115 5.26 -4.55 9.32
CA VAL A 115 4.62 -5.31 10.41
C VAL A 115 5.59 -5.85 11.45
N THR A 116 6.90 -5.79 11.19
CA THR A 116 7.94 -6.09 12.18
C THR A 116 8.30 -4.90 13.05
N ARG A 117 7.94 -3.68 12.65
CA ARG A 117 8.21 -2.44 13.42
C ARG A 117 7.08 -2.06 14.35
N LEU A 118 5.83 -2.22 13.92
CA LEU A 118 4.65 -1.92 14.71
C LEU A 118 3.64 -3.07 14.63
N PRO A 119 2.81 -3.27 15.68
CA PRO A 119 1.69 -4.19 15.63
C PRO A 119 0.78 -3.93 14.42
N LEU A 120 0.37 -4.99 13.74
CA LEU A 120 -0.64 -4.91 12.68
C LEU A 120 -2.04 -4.79 13.32
N ALA A 121 -2.68 -3.63 13.16
CA ALA A 121 -4.05 -3.42 13.64
C ALA A 121 -5.10 -3.96 12.68
N SER A 122 -4.84 -3.85 11.37
CA SER A 122 -5.72 -4.35 10.32
C SER A 122 -4.98 -4.42 8.98
N ALA A 123 -5.49 -5.22 8.04
CA ALA A 123 -4.96 -5.27 6.70
C ALA A 123 -6.05 -5.50 5.65
N THR A 124 -5.75 -5.08 4.42
CA THR A 124 -6.57 -5.31 3.24
C THR A 124 -5.66 -5.75 2.09
N VAL A 125 -6.02 -6.84 1.42
CA VAL A 125 -5.47 -7.22 0.12
C VAL A 125 -6.61 -7.08 -0.89
N ALA A 126 -6.45 -6.18 -1.86
CA ALA A 126 -7.55 -5.67 -2.68
C ALA A 126 -7.35 -5.91 -4.17
N SER A 127 -8.44 -5.71 -4.91
CA SER A 127 -8.44 -5.56 -6.36
C SER A 127 -7.95 -6.79 -7.15
N TRP A 128 -8.11 -7.99 -6.60
CA TRP A 128 -7.95 -9.23 -7.37
C TRP A 128 -9.16 -9.48 -8.26
N ASP A 129 -8.92 -9.66 -9.56
CA ASP A 129 -9.89 -10.10 -10.54
C ASP A 129 -9.43 -11.44 -11.16
N PRO A 130 -10.11 -12.57 -10.87
CA PRO A 130 -9.72 -13.88 -11.36
C PRO A 130 -9.78 -14.01 -12.89
N THR A 131 -10.45 -13.11 -13.61
CA THR A 131 -10.50 -13.15 -15.08
C THR A 131 -9.19 -12.70 -15.74
N HIS A 132 -8.33 -12.01 -15.00
CA HIS A 132 -7.01 -11.54 -15.45
C HIS A 132 -5.85 -12.39 -14.90
N ASP A 133 -6.13 -13.25 -13.92
CA ASP A 133 -5.14 -14.07 -13.24
C ASP A 133 -4.87 -15.37 -13.99
N VAL A 134 -3.71 -15.45 -14.62
CA VAL A 134 -3.27 -16.64 -15.38
C VAL A 134 -2.57 -17.61 -14.44
N ASP A 135 -3.01 -18.86 -14.46
CA ASP A 135 -2.49 -19.95 -13.62
C ASP A 135 -2.55 -19.64 -12.11
N ASP A 136 -3.50 -18.80 -11.68
CA ASP A 136 -3.72 -18.38 -10.29
C ASP A 136 -2.49 -17.75 -9.61
N ARG A 137 -1.53 -17.22 -10.37
CA ARG A 137 -0.27 -16.72 -9.80
C ARG A 137 -0.46 -15.45 -8.97
N MET A 138 -1.43 -14.59 -9.32
CA MET A 138 -1.76 -13.43 -8.51
C MET A 138 -2.51 -13.85 -7.23
N ARG A 139 -3.44 -14.80 -7.33
CA ARG A 139 -4.09 -15.42 -6.16
C ARG A 139 -3.04 -15.94 -5.19
N ASP A 140 -2.07 -16.70 -5.67
CA ASP A 140 -1.03 -17.28 -4.82
C ASP A 140 -0.15 -16.20 -4.18
N ALA A 141 0.18 -15.12 -4.90
CA ALA A 141 0.85 -13.96 -4.32
C ALA A 141 0.02 -13.27 -3.23
N ALA A 142 -1.29 -13.09 -3.47
CA ALA A 142 -2.22 -12.49 -2.52
C ALA A 142 -2.39 -13.34 -1.26
N LEU A 143 -2.53 -14.66 -1.41
CA LEU A 143 -2.60 -15.62 -0.29
C LEU A 143 -1.30 -15.60 0.52
N GLY A 144 -0.14 -15.55 -0.14
CA GLY A 144 1.15 -15.42 0.55
C GLY A 144 1.28 -14.12 1.36
N LEU A 145 0.67 -13.02 0.90
CA LEU A 145 0.58 -11.79 1.68
C LEU A 145 -0.36 -11.94 2.88
N LEU A 146 -1.50 -12.60 2.71
CA LEU A 146 -2.44 -12.87 3.81
C LEU A 146 -1.83 -13.78 4.87
N GLU A 147 -1.07 -14.80 4.48
CA GLU A 147 -0.32 -15.65 5.41
C GLU A 147 0.72 -14.84 6.21
N LEU A 148 1.47 -13.95 5.54
CA LEU A 148 2.39 -13.05 6.19
C LEU A 148 1.69 -12.13 7.20
N LEU A 149 0.57 -11.52 6.81
CA LEU A 149 -0.20 -10.60 7.64
C LEU A 149 -0.94 -11.31 8.79
N GLY A 150 -1.32 -12.57 8.60
CA GLY A 150 -1.98 -13.41 9.60
C GLY A 150 -1.01 -14.03 10.61
N THR A 151 0.29 -13.97 10.37
CA THR A 151 1.30 -14.48 11.29
C THR A 151 1.54 -13.45 12.41
N PRO A 152 1.27 -13.78 13.68
CA PRO A 152 1.54 -12.86 14.78
C PRO A 152 3.03 -12.54 14.83
N ALA A 153 3.36 -11.25 14.96
CA ALA A 153 4.73 -10.85 15.20
C ALA A 153 5.25 -11.56 16.47
N PRO A 154 6.49 -12.06 16.48
CA PRO A 154 7.07 -12.62 17.69
C PRO A 154 6.98 -11.58 18.80
N ALA A 155 6.52 -11.99 19.99
CA ALA A 155 6.49 -11.12 21.16
C ALA A 155 7.93 -10.63 21.42
N LEU A 156 8.13 -9.31 21.37
CA LEU A 156 9.39 -8.65 21.70
C LEU A 156 9.73 -8.82 23.19
#